data_AF-A0AA35RS40-F1
#
_entry.id   AF-A0AA35RS40-F1
#
_cell.length_a   1.000
_cell.length_b   1.000
_cell.length_c   1.000
_cell.angle_alpha   90.00
_cell.angle_beta   90.00
_cell.angle_gamma   90.00
#
_symmetry.space_group_name_H-M   'P 1'
#
loop_
_entity.id
_entity.type
_entity.pdbx_description
1 polymer ?
#
loop_
_entity_poly.entity_id
_entity_poly.type
_entity_poly.pdbx_seq_one_letter_code
_entity_poly.pdbx_strand_id
1 'polypeptide(L)' 'MGTQLGPRVSIYDTQGNRLARLGTQTYGDEPGRFYSPHGIAVDSKGDIYVAEVSYADYGSKMDPPQELRSMQKLIKQGS' A
#
# COMPACT_ATOMS: atom_id res chain seq x y z
N MET A 1 16.56 -4.89 -11.44
CA MET A 1 15.12 -5.16 -11.22
C MET A 1 14.41 -3.82 -11.03
N GLY A 2 13.33 -3.55 -11.77
CA GLY A 2 12.67 -2.25 -11.75
C GLY A 2 11.92 -1.99 -10.45
N THR A 3 12.32 -0.96 -9.70
CA THR A 3 11.71 -0.60 -8.40
C THR A 3 10.32 0.04 -8.53
N GLN A 4 9.85 0.34 -9.74
CA GLN A 4 8.63 1.12 -9.96
C GLN A 4 7.39 0.31 -10.37
N LEU A 5 7.52 -1.02 -10.42
CA LEU A 5 6.45 -1.95 -10.83
C LEU A 5 5.78 -2.66 -9.63
N GLY A 6 6.22 -2.37 -8.41
CA GLY A 6 5.69 -2.97 -7.19
C GLY A 6 4.25 -2.52 -6.85
N PRO A 7 3.62 -3.20 -5.87
CA PRO A 7 2.33 -2.80 -5.33
C PRO A 7 2.40 -1.37 -4.79
N ARG A 8 1.44 -0.53 -5.18
CA ARG A 8 1.54 0.92 -4.97
C ARG A 8 0.18 1.59 -4.82
N VAL A 9 0.22 2.77 -4.20
CA VAL A 9 -0.86 3.76 -4.24
C VAL A 9 -0.33 5.00 -4.94
N SER A 10 -1.09 5.55 -5.89
CA SER A 10 -0.74 6.79 -6.57
C SER A 10 -1.88 7.78 -6.44
N ILE A 11 -1.54 9.03 -6.11
CA ILE A 11 -2.50 10.11 -5.87
C ILE A 11 -2.34 11.10 -7.02
N TYR A 12 -3.45 11.47 -7.64
CA TYR A 12 -3.51 12.39 -8.77
C TYR A 12 -4.50 13.51 -8.46
N ASP A 13 -4.27 14.68 -9.04
CA ASP A 13 -5.30 15.71 -9.11
C ASP A 13 -6.33 15.40 -10.21
N THR A 14 -7.38 16.21 -10.31
CA THR A 14 -8.44 16.04 -11.32
C THR A 14 -8.00 16.35 -12.75
N GLN A 15 -6.81 16.94 -12.92
CA GLN A 15 -6.20 17.20 -14.22
C GLN A 15 -5.27 16.04 -14.65
N GLY A 16 -5.12 15.02 -13.81
CA GLY A 16 -4.24 13.87 -14.06
C GLY A 16 -2.78 14.10 -13.70
N ASN A 17 -2.42 15.20 -13.02
CA ASN A 17 -1.07 15.38 -12.52
C ASN A 17 -0.86 14.52 -11.28
N ARG A 18 0.26 13.79 -11.23
CA ARG A 18 0.58 12.92 -10.08
C ARG A 18 1.08 13.77 -8.91
N LEU A 19 0.30 13.84 -7.83
CA LEU A 19 0.64 14.56 -6.60
C LEU A 19 1.60 13.76 -5.72
N ALA A 20 1.37 12.45 -5.61
CA ALA A 20 2.20 11.58 -4.78
C ALA A 20 2.15 10.12 -5.25
N ARG A 21 3.13 9.33 -4.80
CA ARG A 21 3.18 7.88 -4.98
C ARG A 21 3.81 7.22 -3.76
N LEU A 22 3.17 6.18 -3.26
CA LEU A 22 3.66 5.27 -2.23
C LEU A 22 3.93 3.89 -2.86
N GLY A 23 4.82 3.07 -2.28
CA GLY A 23 5.17 1.77 -2.85
C GLY A 23 6.18 1.86 -4.00
N THR A 24 7.15 2.77 -3.92
CA THR A 24 8.29 2.87 -4.87
C THR A 24 9.39 1.84 -4.61
N GLN A 25 9.24 1.06 -3.56
CA GLN A 25 10.14 -0.02 -3.17
C GLN A 25 9.45 -1.35 -3.46
N THR A 26 10.17 -2.45 -3.23
CA THR A 26 9.57 -3.79 -3.26
C THR A 26 8.47 -3.92 -2.20
N TYR A 27 7.71 -5.00 -2.27
CA TYR A 27 6.70 -5.31 -1.26
C TYR A 27 7.33 -5.51 0.14
N GLY A 28 6.49 -5.44 1.18
CA GLY A 28 6.90 -5.72 2.56
C GLY A 28 6.12 -4.96 3.64
N ASP A 29 6.49 -5.21 4.89
CA ASP A 29 5.86 -4.62 6.08
C ASP A 29 6.35 -3.21 6.41
N GLU A 30 7.45 -2.75 5.82
CA GLU A 30 8.00 -1.42 6.12
C GLU A 30 7.04 -0.28 5.76
N PRO A 31 7.12 0.88 6.44
CA PRO A 31 6.30 2.04 6.12
C PRO A 31 6.39 2.43 4.64
N GLY A 32 5.23 2.57 3.99
CA GLY A 32 5.13 2.92 2.57
C GLY A 32 5.36 1.75 1.60
N ARG A 33 5.56 0.52 2.08
CA ARG A 33 5.52 -0.71 1.29
C ARG A 33 4.17 -1.41 1.45
N PHE A 34 3.84 -2.24 0.47
CA PHE A 34 2.59 -2.99 0.39
C PHE A 34 2.88 -4.42 -0.05
N TYR A 35 2.05 -5.39 0.31
CA TYR A 35 2.06 -6.74 -0.25
C TYR A 35 1.16 -6.82 -1.46
N SER A 36 -0.14 -6.63 -1.26
CA SER A 36 -1.16 -6.85 -2.30
C SER A 36 -2.40 -5.99 -2.06
N PRO A 37 -2.31 -4.67 -2.28
CA PRO A 37 -3.39 -3.75 -1.99
C PRO A 37 -4.57 -3.94 -2.96
N HIS A 38 -5.77 -4.10 -2.42
CA HIS A 38 -7.01 -4.36 -3.17
C HIS A 38 -8.18 -3.47 -2.76
N GLY A 39 -8.23 -3.04 -1.50
CA GLY A 39 -9.25 -2.11 -1.00
C GLY A 39 -8.64 -0.76 -0.67
N ILE A 40 -9.39 0.32 -0.94
CA ILE A 40 -9.00 1.67 -0.54
C ILE A 40 -10.23 2.48 -0.10
N ALA A 41 -10.10 3.22 0.99
CA ALA A 41 -11.10 4.17 1.47
C ALA A 41 -10.43 5.43 2.01
N VAL A 42 -11.17 6.54 2.04
CA VAL A 42 -10.70 7.83 2.56
C VAL A 42 -11.71 8.35 3.57
N ASP A 43 -11.24 8.85 4.71
CA ASP A 43 -12.11 9.47 5.72
C ASP A 43 -12.24 10.99 5.55
N SER A 44 -13.06 11.63 6.38
CA SER A 44 -13.31 13.07 6.32
C SER A 44 -12.10 13.94 6.66
N LYS A 45 -11.02 13.37 7.19
CA LYS A 45 -9.74 14.07 7.44
C LYS A 45 -8.78 13.93 6.25
N GLY A 46 -9.14 13.13 5.26
CA GLY A 46 -8.27 12.81 4.13
C GLY A 46 -7.26 11.71 4.43
N ASP A 47 -7.41 10.98 5.55
CA ASP A 47 -6.57 9.81 5.81
C ASP A 47 -6.99 8.67 4.88
N ILE A 48 -6.00 7.93 4.36
CA ILE A 48 -6.21 6.84 3.40
C ILE A 48 -6.07 5.51 4.13
N TYR A 49 -7.03 4.62 3.94
CA TYR A 49 -7.03 3.26 4.47
C TYR A 49 -6.87 2.31 3.30
N VAL A 50 -5.88 1.41 3.38
CA VAL A 50 -5.57 0.43 2.34
C VAL A 50 -5.73 -0.96 2.93
N ALA A 51 -6.55 -1.79 2.30
CA ALA A 51 -6.70 -3.20 2.64
C ALA A 51 -5.93 -4.07 1.64
N GLU A 52 -5.26 -5.09 2.17
CA GLU A 52 -4.32 -5.94 1.45
C GLU A 52 -4.69 -7.41 1.62
N VAL A 53 -4.51 -8.20 0.57
CA VAL A 53 -4.74 -9.65 0.58
C VAL A 53 -3.41 -10.38 0.88
N SER A 54 -2.69 -9.92 1.90
CA SER A 54 -1.29 -10.32 2.15
C SER A 54 -1.15 -11.78 2.59
N TYR A 55 -2.10 -12.31 3.36
CA TYR A 55 -2.08 -13.71 3.77
C TYR A 55 -2.18 -14.66 2.57
N ALA A 56 -3.21 -14.55 1.74
CA ALA A 56 -3.39 -15.48 0.62
C ALA A 56 -2.30 -15.34 -0.46
N ASP A 57 -1.80 -14.12 -0.69
CA ASP A 57 -0.77 -13.90 -1.70
C ASP A 57 0.64 -14.27 -1.23
N TYR A 58 0.93 -14.16 0.07
CA TYR A 58 2.26 -14.38 0.63
C TYR A 58 2.25 -15.26 1.88
N GLY A 59 1.54 -14.85 2.93
CA GLY A 59 1.60 -15.47 4.26
C GLY A 59 1.31 -16.98 4.28
N SER A 60 0.34 -17.44 3.49
CA SER A 60 -0.04 -18.86 3.37
C SER A 60 1.01 -19.72 2.66
N LYS A 61 1.98 -19.10 1.97
CA LYS A 61 3.06 -19.76 1.22
C LYS A 61 4.40 -19.73 1.98
N MET A 62 4.43 -19.10 3.15
CA MET A 62 5.60 -19.11 4.04
C MET A 62 5.68 -20.44 4.80
N ASP A 63 6.87 -20.76 5.31
CA ASP A 63 7.10 -21.95 6.13
C ASP A 63 7.78 -21.56 7.47
N PRO A 64 7.04 -21.58 8.60
CA PRO A 64 5.62 -21.87 8.70
C PRO A 64 4.75 -20.73 8.12
N PRO A 65 3.47 -20.98 7.77
CA PRO A 65 2.55 -19.93 7.35
C PRO A 65 2.45 -18.83 8.41
N GLN A 66 2.49 -17.58 7.97
CA GLN A 66 2.49 -16.42 8.86
C GLN A 66 1.44 -15.39 8.43
N GLU A 67 0.73 -14.82 9.40
CA GLU A 67 -0.10 -13.65 9.17
C GLU A 67 0.76 -12.41 8.92
N LEU A 68 0.47 -11.71 7.83
CA LEU A 68 1.13 -10.48 7.43
C LEU A 68 0.18 -9.32 7.58
N ARG A 69 0.72 -8.10 7.65
CA ARG A 69 -0.12 -6.90 7.71
C ARG A 69 -1.11 -6.90 6.53
N SER A 70 -2.40 -6.84 6.86
CA SER A 70 -3.49 -6.87 5.87
C SER A 70 -4.21 -5.52 5.75
N MET A 71 -3.86 -4.53 6.59
CA MET A 71 -4.39 -3.17 6.47
C MET A 71 -3.36 -2.13 6.91
N GLN A 72 -3.41 -0.97 6.27
CA GLN A 72 -2.60 0.19 6.61
C GLN A 72 -3.43 1.47 6.61
N LYS A 73 -3.17 2.35 7.58
CA LYS A 73 -3.64 3.72 7.57
C LYS A 73 -2.49 4.64 7.17
N LEU A 74 -2.72 5.51 6.19
CA LEU A 74 -1.77 6.47 5.67
C LEU A 74 -2.30 7.88 5.98
N ILE A 75 -1.49 8.64 6.72
CA ILE A 75 -1.80 10.00 7.13
C ILE A 75 -0.89 10.93 6.35
N LYS A 76 -1.45 12.02 5.82
CA LYS A 76 -0.65 13.07 5.19
C LYS A 76 0.21 13.75 6.27
N GLN A 77 1.53 13.62 6.14
CA GLN A 77 2.49 14.29 7.00
C GLN A 77 2.77 15.70 6.47
N GLY A 78 2.23 16.72 7.15
CA GLY A 78 2.55 18.13 6.90
C GLY A 78 2.20 18.67 5.50
N SER A 79 2.21 19.98 5.38
CA SER A 79 2.10 20.74 4.12
C SER A 79 3.42 21.42 3.82
#